data_AF-A0A0R1NLH8-F1
#
_entry.id   AF-A0A0R1NLH8-F1
#
_cell.length_a   1.000
_cell.length_b   1.000
_cell.length_c   1.000
_cell.angle_alpha   90.00
_cell.angle_beta   90.00
_cell.angle_gamma   90.00
#
_symmetry.space_group_name_H-M   'P 1'
#
loop_
_entity.id
_entity.type
_entity.pdbx_description
1 polymer ?
#
loop_
_entity_poly.entity_id
_entity_poly.type
_entity_poly.pdbx_seq_one_letter_code
_entity_poly.pdbx_strand_id
1 'polypeptide(L)'
;MADRAQQFPASLSGGQQQRVAIARALAMDPEVMLFDEPTSALDPEMVGEVLKTMQDLANSGMTMVIVTHEMGFAREVADEIWFMADGYLQEKGTPEEVFGHPTSDRAKDFLSKVL
;
A
#
# COMPACT_ATOMS: atom_id res chain seq x y z
N MET A 1 -10.24 -20.36 -1.56
CA MET A 1 -8.77 -20.44 -1.63
C MET A 1 -8.21 -21.87 -1.52
N ALA A 2 -8.98 -22.87 -1.09
CA ALA A 2 -8.49 -24.26 -0.98
C ALA A 2 -8.05 -24.89 -2.32
N ASP A 3 -8.74 -24.57 -3.43
CA ASP A 3 -8.50 -25.21 -4.74
C ASP A 3 -7.16 -24.84 -5.41
N ARG A 4 -6.39 -23.91 -4.83
CA ARG A 4 -5.11 -23.45 -5.36
C ARG A 4 -3.92 -23.71 -4.44
N ALA A 5 -4.12 -24.36 -3.30
CA ALA A 5 -3.06 -24.59 -2.31
C ALA A 5 -1.89 -25.43 -2.85
N GLN A 6 -2.14 -26.28 -3.85
CA GLN A 6 -1.15 -27.16 -4.48
C GLN A 6 -0.56 -26.57 -5.78
N GLN A 7 -0.91 -25.34 -6.15
CA GLN A 7 -0.43 -24.70 -7.37
C GLN A 7 0.96 -24.10 -7.17
N PHE A 8 1.84 -24.27 -8.17
CA PHE A 8 3.15 -23.62 -8.15
C PHE A 8 3.02 -22.11 -8.47
N PRO A 9 3.90 -21.25 -7.92
CA PRO A 9 3.84 -19.80 -8.15
C PRO A 9 3.75 -19.39 -9.63
N ALA A 10 4.42 -20.13 -10.52
CA ALA A 10 4.42 -19.88 -11.96
C ALA A 10 3.04 -20.02 -12.64
N SER A 11 2.07 -20.65 -11.97
CA SER A 11 0.68 -20.81 -12.47
C SER A 11 -0.29 -19.75 -11.95
N LEU A 12 0.19 -18.81 -11.14
CA LEU A 12 -0.61 -17.75 -10.52
C LEU A 12 -0.45 -16.43 -11.30
N SER A 13 -1.53 -15.65 -11.39
CA SER A 13 -1.43 -14.26 -11.88
C SER A 13 -0.62 -13.39 -10.92
N GLY A 14 -0.13 -12.22 -11.36
CA GLY A 14 0.65 -11.32 -10.51
C GLY A 14 -0.05 -10.97 -9.19
N GLY A 15 -1.34 -10.60 -9.25
CA GLY A 15 -2.14 -10.30 -8.05
C GLY A 15 -2.34 -11.52 -7.13
N GLN A 16 -2.39 -12.73 -7.69
CA GLN A 16 -2.45 -13.96 -6.89
C GLN A 16 -1.11 -14.25 -6.21
N GLN A 17 0.01 -14.09 -6.91
CA GLN A 17 1.34 -14.23 -6.32
C GLN A 17 1.53 -13.24 -5.17
N GLN A 18 1.09 -12.00 -5.34
CA GLN A 18 1.19 -11.00 -4.29
C GLN A 18 0.33 -11.34 -3.07
N ARG A 19 -0.91 -11.79 -3.25
CA ARG A 19 -1.75 -12.26 -2.13
C ARG A 19 -1.16 -13.47 -1.41
N VAL A 20 -0.52 -14.39 -2.14
CA VAL A 20 0.20 -15.51 -1.53
C VAL A 20 1.42 -15.01 -0.75
N ALA A 21 2.14 -14.00 -1.24
CA ALA A 21 3.25 -13.39 -0.52
C ALA A 21 2.79 -12.72 0.78
N ILE A 22 1.66 -12.01 0.76
CA ILE A 22 1.02 -11.43 1.95
C ILE A 22 0.63 -12.53 2.93
N ALA A 23 -0.07 -13.57 2.47
CA ALA A 23 -0.46 -14.71 3.31
C ALA A 23 0.76 -15.41 3.93
N ARG A 24 1.85 -15.56 3.18
CA ARG A 24 3.12 -16.12 3.67
C ARG A 24 3.72 -15.27 4.78
N ALA A 25 3.70 -13.95 4.65
CA ALA A 25 4.19 -13.05 5.68
C ALA A 25 3.32 -13.10 6.95
N LEU A 26 1.99 -13.11 6.80
CA LEU A 26 1.04 -13.23 7.90
C LEU A 26 1.12 -14.57 8.63
N ALA A 27 1.52 -15.65 7.95
CA ALA A 27 1.71 -16.95 8.57
C ALA A 27 2.79 -16.97 9.67
N MET A 28 3.64 -15.93 9.73
CA MET A 28 4.63 -15.72 10.78
C MET A 28 4.10 -14.95 12.00
N ASP A 29 2.83 -14.56 11.99
CA ASP A 29 2.18 -13.75 13.03
C ASP A 29 2.96 -12.46 13.40
N PRO A 30 3.26 -11.59 12.41
CA PRO A 30 4.07 -10.40 12.66
C PRO A 30 3.26 -9.31 13.39
N GLU A 31 3.92 -8.56 14.27
CA GLU A 31 3.34 -7.37 14.89
C GLU A 31 3.23 -6.19 13.92
N VAL A 32 4.09 -6.14 12.89
CA VAL A 32 4.15 -5.06 11.89
C VAL A 32 4.37 -5.62 10.50
N MET A 33 3.63 -5.11 9.52
CA MET A 33 3.74 -5.44 8.10
C MET A 33 4.31 -4.26 7.30
N LEU A 34 5.39 -4.51 6.56
CA LEU A 34 6.00 -3.52 5.66
C LEU A 34 5.61 -3.86 4.22
N PHE A 35 5.11 -2.87 3.49
CA PHE A 35 4.77 -2.97 2.09
C PHE A 35 5.60 -1.96 1.29
N ASP A 36 6.43 -2.45 0.38
CA ASP A 36 7.24 -1.63 -0.52
C ASP A 36 6.66 -1.72 -1.93
N GLU A 37 5.94 -0.69 -2.34
CA GLU A 37 5.21 -0.59 -3.62
C GLU A 37 4.51 -1.89 -4.06
N PRO A 38 3.58 -2.43 -3.25
CA PRO A 38 3.07 -3.78 -3.45
C PRO A 38 2.25 -3.99 -4.72
N THR A 39 1.90 -2.93 -5.44
CA THR A 39 1.08 -2.95 -6.65
C THR A 39 1.82 -2.48 -7.90
N SER A 40 3.04 -1.94 -7.81
CA SER A 40 3.72 -1.28 -8.94
C SER A 40 4.08 -2.23 -10.09
N ALA A 41 4.26 -3.51 -9.79
CA ALA A 41 4.56 -4.54 -10.79
C ALA A 41 3.33 -5.30 -11.30
N LEU A 42 2.12 -4.83 -10.99
CA LEU A 42 0.86 -5.50 -11.35
C LEU A 42 0.13 -4.78 -12.48
N ASP A 43 -0.53 -5.56 -13.34
CA ASP A 43 -1.46 -5.00 -14.32
C ASP A 43 -2.61 -4.26 -13.60
N PRO A 44 -3.14 -3.15 -14.16
CA PRO A 44 -4.18 -2.33 -13.52
C PRO A 44 -5.42 -3.11 -13.05
N GLU A 45 -5.81 -4.15 -13.77
CA GLU A 45 -6.96 -5.00 -13.43
C GLU A 45 -6.75 -5.80 -12.14
N MET A 46 -5.50 -6.06 -11.73
CA MET A 46 -5.15 -6.86 -10.56
C MET A 46 -4.87 -6.01 -9.30
N VAL A 47 -4.60 -4.72 -9.46
CA VAL A 47 -4.26 -3.80 -8.36
C VAL A 47 -5.36 -3.80 -7.29
N GLY A 48 -6.63 -3.73 -7.71
CA GLY A 48 -7.77 -3.68 -6.79
C GLY A 48 -7.87 -4.88 -5.84
N GLU A 49 -7.51 -6.09 -6.29
CA GLU A 49 -7.55 -7.28 -5.43
C GLU A 49 -6.51 -7.24 -4.30
N VAL A 50 -5.33 -6.68 -4.60
CA VAL A 50 -4.23 -6.54 -3.63
C VAL A 50 -4.53 -5.42 -2.65
N LEU A 51 -4.97 -4.26 -3.14
CA LEU A 51 -5.37 -3.14 -2.28
C LEU A 51 -6.50 -3.54 -1.32
N LYS A 52 -7.51 -4.28 -1.80
CA LYS A 52 -8.57 -4.81 -0.94
C LYS A 52 -8.02 -5.70 0.18
N THR A 53 -7.09 -6.60 -0.14
CA THR A 53 -6.46 -7.47 0.86
C THR A 53 -5.69 -6.65 1.91
N MET A 54 -5.01 -5.59 1.49
CA MET A 54 -4.30 -4.69 2.40
C MET A 54 -5.27 -3.87 3.26
N GLN A 55 -6.38 -3.41 2.69
CA GLN A 55 -7.44 -2.70 3.42
C GLN A 55 -8.08 -3.59 4.50
N ASP A 56 -8.34 -4.87 4.17
CA ASP A 56 -8.87 -5.84 5.14
C ASP A 56 -7.90 -6.04 6.33
N LEU A 57 -6.58 -5.98 6.09
CA LEU A 57 -5.56 -6.05 7.15
C LEU A 57 -5.50 -4.78 8.00
N ALA A 58 -5.58 -3.61 7.37
CA ALA A 58 -5.65 -2.35 8.11
C ALA A 58 -6.89 -2.34 9.03
N ASN A 59 -8.04 -2.75 8.50
CA ASN A 59 -9.31 -2.83 9.24
C ASN A 59 -9.29 -3.88 10.37
N SER A 60 -8.44 -4.90 10.29
CA SER A 60 -8.28 -5.88 11.38
C SER A 60 -7.37 -5.38 12.51
N GLY A 61 -6.77 -4.20 12.38
CA GLY A 61 -5.88 -3.59 13.38
C GLY A 61 -4.41 -3.97 13.20
N MET A 62 -4.02 -4.51 12.05
CA MET A 62 -2.61 -4.78 11.75
C MET A 62 -1.83 -3.46 11.65
N THR A 63 -0.67 -3.37 12.31
CA THR A 63 0.22 -2.21 12.14
C THR A 63 0.91 -2.32 10.78
N MET A 64 0.78 -1.29 9.95
CA MET A 64 1.28 -1.31 8.57
C MET A 64 2.12 -0.08 8.26
N VAL A 65 3.22 -0.27 7.54
CA VAL A 65 3.98 0.82 6.89
C VAL A 65 3.99 0.54 5.40
N ILE A 66 3.51 1.50 4.61
CA ILE A 66 3.24 1.29 3.19
C ILE A 66 3.93 2.39 2.39
N VAL A 67 4.83 2.00 1.50
CA VAL A 67 5.34 2.85 0.42
C VAL A 67 4.44 2.60 -0.79
N THR A 68 3.76 3.63 -1.28
CA THR A 68 2.82 3.49 -2.40
C THR A 68 2.66 4.79 -3.17
N HIS A 69 2.31 4.66 -4.45
CA HIS A 69 1.84 5.77 -5.28
C HIS A 69 0.30 5.77 -5.45
N GLU A 70 -0.40 4.81 -4.84
CA GLU A 70 -1.86 4.69 -4.88
C GLU A 70 -2.52 5.65 -3.88
N MET A 71 -2.61 6.94 -4.24
CA MET A 71 -3.09 8.01 -3.34
C MET A 71 -4.54 7.81 -2.89
N GLY A 72 -5.39 7.23 -3.73
CA GLY A 72 -6.77 6.91 -3.38
C GLY A 72 -6.86 5.91 -2.23
N PHE A 73 -6.02 4.86 -2.28
CA PHE A 73 -5.89 3.89 -1.20
C PHE A 73 -5.32 4.53 0.07
N ALA A 74 -4.24 5.31 -0.06
CA ALA A 74 -3.64 6.00 1.07
C ALA A 74 -4.63 6.94 1.78
N ARG A 75 -5.50 7.62 1.04
CA ARG A 75 -6.59 8.45 1.60
C ARG A 75 -7.63 7.65 2.38
N GLU A 76 -7.89 6.41 1.98
CA GLU A 76 -8.95 5.60 2.55
C GLU A 76 -8.51 4.82 3.79
N VAL A 77 -7.25 4.37 3.84
CA VAL A 77 -6.79 3.44 4.88
C VAL A 77 -5.72 4.00 5.81
N ALA A 78 -4.99 5.05 5.43
CA ALA A 78 -3.85 5.49 6.23
C ALA A 78 -4.32 6.38 7.38
N ASP A 79 -3.82 6.12 8.58
CA ASP A 79 -3.97 7.04 9.71
C ASP A 79 -3.06 8.27 9.57
N GLU A 80 -1.87 8.07 8.96
CA GLU A 80 -0.82 9.08 8.84
C GLU A 80 -0.10 8.95 7.49
N ILE A 81 0.18 10.09 6.85
CA ILE A 81 0.90 10.19 5.57
C ILE A 81 2.25 10.85 5.82
N TRP A 82 3.31 10.22 5.29
CA TRP A 82 4.69 10.70 5.36
C TRP A 82 5.15 11.05 3.96
N PHE A 83 5.20 12.33 3.64
CA PHE A 83 5.73 12.80 2.37
C PHE A 83 7.25 12.98 2.46
N MET A 84 7.97 12.16 1.70
CA MET A 84 9.42 12.17 1.64
C MET A 84 9.90 12.70 0.29
N ALA A 85 10.91 13.58 0.32
CA ALA A 85 11.62 14.02 -0.88
C ALA A 85 13.07 14.36 -0.56
N ASP A 86 13.95 14.12 -1.53
CA ASP A 86 15.38 14.43 -1.45
C ASP A 86 16.08 13.76 -0.24
N GLY A 87 15.56 12.60 0.19
CA GLY A 87 16.07 11.84 1.34
C GLY A 87 15.56 12.31 2.71
N TYR A 88 14.66 13.29 2.76
CA TYR A 88 14.12 13.84 4.00
C TYR A 88 12.60 13.68 4.09
N LEU A 89 12.09 13.54 5.32
CA LEU A 89 10.68 13.69 5.62
C LEU A 89 10.34 15.19 5.55
N GLN A 90 9.69 15.59 4.47
CA GLN A 90 9.36 16.99 4.21
C GLN A 90 8.05 17.40 4.90
N GLU A 91 7.11 16.46 5.00
CA GLU A 91 5.80 16.71 5.58
C GLU A 91 5.20 15.42 6.14
N LYS A 92 4.48 15.57 7.25
CA LYS A 92 3.79 14.48 7.94
C LYS A 92 2.48 15.02 8.51
N GLY A 93 1.41 14.26 8.35
CA GLY A 93 0.09 14.60 8.87
C GLY A 93 -0.94 13.54 8.52
N THR A 94 -2.20 13.81 8.84
CA THR A 94 -3.32 12.97 8.38
C THR A 94 -3.46 13.03 6.86
N PRO A 95 -4.15 12.07 6.21
CA PRO A 95 -4.41 12.15 4.78
C PRO A 95 -5.14 13.43 4.37
N GLU A 96 -6.07 13.92 5.19
CA GLU A 96 -6.81 15.15 4.91
C GLU A 96 -5.89 16.39 4.90
N GLU A 97 -4.97 16.47 5.86
CA GLU A 97 -4.00 17.56 5.95
C GLU A 97 -3.02 17.50 4.77
N VAL A 98 -2.37 16.36 4.54
CA VAL A 98 -1.31 16.26 3.52
C VAL A 98 -1.86 16.35 2.11
N PHE A 99 -3.00 15.70 1.81
CA PHE A 99 -3.55 15.71 0.47
C PHE A 99 -4.45 16.90 0.17
N GLY A 100 -5.12 17.46 1.18
CA GLY A 100 -6.03 18.61 1.02
C GLY A 100 -5.35 19.95 1.24
N HIS A 101 -4.41 20.01 2.18
CA HIS A 101 -3.78 21.26 2.63
C HIS A 101 -2.25 21.12 2.79
N PRO A 102 -1.52 20.66 1.75
CA PRO A 102 -0.07 20.47 1.85
C PRO A 102 0.63 21.78 2.20
N THR A 103 1.50 21.72 3.21
CA THR A 103 2.22 22.87 3.77
C THR A 103 3.59 23.04 3.13
N SER A 104 4.27 21.94 2.80
CA SER A 104 5.60 21.98 2.19
C SER A 104 5.50 22.31 0.69
N ASP A 105 6.40 23.16 0.19
CA ASP A 105 6.39 23.54 -1.23
C ASP A 105 6.66 22.34 -2.14
N ARG A 106 7.44 21.37 -1.65
CA ARG A 106 7.73 20.14 -2.38
C ARG A 106 6.51 19.22 -2.46
N ALA A 107 5.71 19.09 -1.40
CA ALA A 107 4.45 18.34 -1.44
C ALA A 107 3.43 19.02 -2.36
N LYS A 108 3.30 20.36 -2.30
CA LYS A 108 2.42 21.12 -3.22
C LYS A 108 2.77 20.86 -4.68
N ASP A 109 4.05 20.98 -5.04
CA ASP A 109 4.52 20.73 -6.41
C ASP A 109 4.27 19.29 -6.84
N PHE A 110 4.57 18.30 -5.99
CA PHE A 110 4.35 16.90 -6.29
C PHE A 110 2.86 16.58 -6.47
N LEU A 111 2.02 16.96 -5.50
CA LEU A 111 0.59 16.66 -5.52
C LEU A 111 -0.12 17.33 -6.69
N SER A 112 0.30 18.53 -7.11
CA SER A 112 -0.27 19.21 -8.29
C SER A 112 -0.07 18.48 -9.63
N LYS A 113 0.87 17.53 -9.68
CA LYS A 113 1.17 16.73 -10.88
C LYS A 113 0.50 15.35 -10.85
N VAL A 114 0.12 14.90 -9.66
CA VAL A 114 -0.38 13.53 -9.40
C VAL A 114 -1.89 13.52 -9.17
N LEU A 115 -2.44 14.61 -8.62
CA LEU A 115 -3.88 14.85 -8.44
C LEU A 115 -4.44 15.71 -9.57
#